data_AF-A0A7X7RNK8-F1
#
_entry.id   AF-A0A7X7RNK8-F1
#
_cell.length_a   1.000
_cell.length_b   1.000
_cell.length_c   1.000
_cell.angle_alpha   90.00
_cell.angle_beta   90.00
_cell.angle_gamma   90.00
#
_symmetry.space_group_name_H-M   'P 1'
#
loop_
_entity.id
_entity.type
_entity.pdbx_description
1 polymer ?
#
loop_
_entity_poly.entity_id
_entity_poly.type
_entity_poly.pdbx_seq_one_letter_code
_entity_poly.pdbx_strand_id
1 'polypeptide(L)'
;MSMLRTAGGKIVTLIHNVCTPRPYDRGNLYMGTNGIYRSYPSLLMAWEEKTGDGGAEQYFSAEKALAVKEQYRHPFWKAAGEIAKKVGGHGGMDFIMYLRWAYCLQNGLPLDTDVYDLATYSSIVGLSEKSVNARSAAADFPDYTRGGWKTALPFTVDEIDLNRFDFGAGALKG
;
A
#
# COMPACT_ATOMS: atom_id res chain seq x y z
N MET A 1 11.82 0.28 -16.46
CA MET A 1 11.52 1.10 -15.27
C MET A 1 10.66 2.26 -15.75
N SER A 2 9.63 2.63 -14.98
CA SER A 2 8.79 3.79 -15.25
C SER A 2 8.91 4.79 -14.10
N MET A 3 9.02 6.08 -14.42
CA MET A 3 9.01 7.16 -13.44
C MET A 3 7.70 7.92 -13.59
N LEU A 4 6.90 7.94 -12.51
CA LEU A 4 5.61 8.61 -12.47
C LEU A 4 5.76 9.88 -11.63
N ARG A 5 5.15 10.98 -12.08
CA ARG A 5 5.11 12.24 -11.35
C ARG A 5 3.67 12.54 -10.94
N THR A 6 3.46 12.76 -9.65
CA THR A 6 2.15 13.18 -9.13
C THR A 6 1.94 14.68 -9.31
N ALA A 7 0.68 15.14 -9.28
CA ALA A 7 0.36 16.56 -9.31
C ALA A 7 1.02 17.35 -8.16
N GLY A 8 1.24 16.72 -7.01
CA GLY A 8 1.96 17.30 -5.86
C GLY A 8 3.49 17.21 -5.96
N GLY A 9 4.05 16.87 -7.13
CA GLY A 9 5.49 16.84 -7.36
C GLY A 9 6.23 15.61 -6.84
N LYS A 10 5.56 14.68 -6.14
CA LYS A 10 6.15 13.41 -5.70
C LYS A 10 6.49 12.52 -6.90
N ILE A 11 7.57 11.76 -6.77
CA ILE A 11 8.03 10.79 -7.77
C ILE A 11 7.78 9.37 -7.28
N VAL A 12 7.20 8.55 -8.14
CA VAL A 12 7.03 7.11 -7.91
C VAL A 12 7.81 6.36 -8.98
N THR A 13 8.69 5.45 -8.55
CA THR A 13 9.43 4.58 -9.45
C THR A 13 8.80 3.20 -9.45
N LEU A 14 8.36 2.74 -10.63
CA LEU A 14 7.77 1.43 -10.82
C LEU A 14 8.69 0.54 -11.66
N ILE A 15 8.90 -0.69 -11.22
CA ILE A 15 9.71 -1.68 -11.92
C ILE A 15 8.87 -2.95 -12.10
N HIS A 16 8.56 -3.26 -13.35
CA HIS A 16 8.02 -4.57 -13.72
C HIS A 16 9.17 -5.47 -14.18
N ASN A 17 9.57 -6.42 -13.33
CA ASN A 17 10.58 -7.42 -13.67
C ASN A 17 10.17 -8.77 -13.11
N VAL A 18 9.61 -9.60 -13.98
CA VAL A 18 9.10 -10.95 -13.68
C VAL A 18 9.82 -12.04 -14.48
N CYS A 19 10.85 -11.67 -15.26
CA CYS A 19 11.55 -12.56 -16.19
C CYS A 19 13.01 -12.82 -15.80
N THR A 20 13.50 -12.26 -14.70
CA THR A 20 14.87 -12.49 -14.22
C THR A 20 14.88 -13.34 -12.95
N PRO A 21 15.85 -14.25 -12.76
CA PRO A 21 15.99 -15.01 -11.52
C PRO A 21 16.52 -14.09 -10.40
N ARG A 22 15.65 -13.73 -9.46
CA ARG A 22 15.98 -12.85 -8.33
C ARG A 22 15.05 -13.12 -7.15
N PRO A 23 15.43 -12.72 -5.93
CA PRO A 23 14.50 -12.70 -4.80
C PRO A 23 13.27 -11.84 -5.09
N TYR A 24 12.15 -12.25 -4.51
CA TYR A 24 10.89 -11.51 -4.57
C TYR A 24 11.04 -10.14 -3.88
N ASP A 25 10.60 -9.08 -4.56
CA ASP A 25 10.61 -7.71 -4.04
C ASP A 25 9.50 -6.92 -4.71
N ARG A 26 8.74 -6.16 -3.91
CA ARG A 26 7.71 -5.23 -4.40
C ARG A 26 8.18 -3.77 -4.46
N GLY A 27 9.43 -3.50 -4.11
CA GLY A 27 10.03 -2.16 -4.11
C GLY A 27 9.44 -1.21 -3.06
N ASN A 28 8.62 -1.72 -2.12
CA ASN A 28 7.82 -0.98 -1.15
C ASN A 28 8.67 -0.07 -0.24
N LEU A 29 9.05 1.08 -0.79
CA LEU A 29 9.94 2.09 -0.25
C LEU A 29 9.21 3.43 -0.23
N TYR A 30 9.12 4.05 0.95
CA TYR A 30 8.60 5.40 1.12
C TYR A 30 9.70 6.25 1.73
N MET A 31 9.87 7.46 1.19
CA MET A 31 10.83 8.44 1.68
C MET A 31 10.14 9.78 1.80
N GLY A 32 10.26 10.39 2.96
CA GLY A 32 9.80 11.74 3.26
C GLY A 32 10.96 12.60 3.73
N THR A 33 10.67 13.83 4.14
CA THR A 33 11.68 14.79 4.59
C THR A 33 12.41 14.35 5.85
N ASN A 34 11.74 13.59 6.73
CA ASN A 34 12.28 13.19 8.03
C ASN A 34 12.53 11.69 8.13
N GLY A 35 12.31 10.88 7.09
CA GLY A 35 12.47 9.44 7.27
C GLY A 35 12.22 8.58 6.04
N ILE A 36 12.50 7.30 6.23
CA ILE A 36 12.48 6.25 5.22
C ILE A 36 11.88 4.98 5.81
N TYR A 37 11.08 4.28 5.00
CA TYR A 37 10.56 2.95 5.29
C TYR A 37 10.77 2.05 4.09
N ARG A 38 11.17 0.80 4.31
CA ARG A 38 11.20 -0.25 3.30
C ARG A 38 10.75 -1.60 3.90
N SER A 39 9.94 -2.37 3.18
CA SER A 39 9.46 -3.67 3.68
C SER A 39 10.13 -4.91 3.07
N TYR A 40 10.86 -4.78 1.96
CA TYR A 40 11.54 -5.88 1.27
C TYR A 40 12.98 -5.49 0.93
N PRO A 41 13.98 -6.37 1.01
CA PRO A 41 13.89 -7.75 1.51
C PRO A 41 13.70 -7.83 3.04
N SER A 42 13.93 -6.74 3.75
CA SER A 42 13.80 -6.65 5.21
C SER A 42 13.00 -5.41 5.61
N LEU A 43 12.44 -5.44 6.83
CA LEU A 43 11.81 -4.29 7.46
C LEU A 43 12.88 -3.30 7.90
N LEU A 44 13.04 -2.23 7.13
CA LEU A 44 14.02 -1.18 7.38
C LEU A 44 13.30 0.14 7.57
N MET A 45 13.65 0.85 8.64
CA MET A 45 13.11 2.18 8.94
C MET A 45 14.20 3.04 9.54
N ALA A 46 14.17 4.31 9.23
CA ALA A 46 14.97 5.32 9.91
C ALA A 46 14.20 6.64 9.84
N TRP A 47 14.27 7.45 10.88
CA TRP A 47 13.77 8.81 10.82
C TRP A 47 14.50 9.71 11.82
N GLU A 48 14.42 11.00 11.55
CA GLU A 48 14.85 12.08 12.41
C GLU A 48 13.67 12.52 13.30
N GLU A 49 13.91 12.71 14.59
CA GLU A 49 12.91 13.29 15.49
C GLU A 49 12.79 14.80 15.24
N LYS A 50 13.91 15.41 14.84
CA LYS A 50 14.01 16.78 14.37
C LYS A 50 14.83 16.83 13.08
N THR A 51 14.32 17.50 12.06
CA THR A 51 15.02 17.64 10.77
C THR A 51 16.48 18.09 10.94
N GLY A 52 17.41 17.30 10.40
CA GLY A 52 18.85 17.51 10.49
C GLY A 52 19.51 17.04 11.79
N ASP A 53 18.83 16.24 12.63
CA ASP A 53 19.42 15.67 13.85
C ASP A 53 20.32 14.45 13.58
N GLY A 54 20.37 13.94 12.35
CA GLY A 54 21.19 12.79 11.97
C GLY A 54 20.61 11.43 12.40
N GLY A 55 19.42 11.40 13.00
CA GLY A 55 18.76 10.19 13.49
C GLY A 55 18.42 9.17 12.40
N ALA A 56 18.43 9.60 11.13
CA ALA A 56 18.18 8.76 9.96
C ALA A 56 19.44 8.30 9.21
N GLU A 57 20.66 8.59 9.71
CA GLU A 57 21.91 8.16 9.06
C GLU A 57 22.08 6.63 9.00
N GLN A 58 21.46 5.93 9.95
CA GLN A 58 21.45 4.47 10.03
C GLN A 58 20.03 3.96 10.21
N TYR A 59 19.74 2.80 9.62
CA TYR A 59 18.49 2.10 9.93
C TYR A 59 18.44 1.70 11.39
N PHE A 60 17.22 1.64 11.91
CA PHE A 60 16.96 1.09 13.23
C PHE A 60 17.44 -0.36 13.34
N SER A 61 17.76 -0.77 14.56
CA SER A 61 17.93 -2.19 14.86
C SER A 61 16.64 -2.96 14.49
N ALA A 62 16.78 -4.25 14.16
CA ALA A 62 15.65 -5.09 13.82
C ALA A 62 14.58 -5.13 14.94
N GLU A 63 15.03 -5.13 16.20
CA GLU A 63 14.16 -5.07 17.38
C GLU A 63 13.34 -3.77 17.42
N LYS A 64 14.01 -2.61 17.27
CA LYS A 64 13.33 -1.31 17.24
C LYS A 64 12.37 -1.22 16.06
N ALA A 65 12.77 -1.66 14.86
CA ALA A 65 11.89 -1.67 13.70
C ALA A 65 10.64 -2.55 13.90
N LEU A 66 10.79 -3.69 14.57
CA LEU A 66 9.66 -4.57 14.90
C LEU A 66 8.73 -3.94 15.95
N ALA A 67 9.29 -3.33 17.00
CA ALA A 67 8.52 -2.62 18.02
C ALA A 67 7.70 -1.47 17.41
N VAL A 68 8.32 -0.68 16.52
CA VAL A 68 7.64 0.38 15.75
C VAL A 68 6.52 -0.19 14.87
N LYS A 69 6.78 -1.29 14.15
CA LYS A 69 5.75 -1.95 13.33
C LYS A 69 4.55 -2.42 14.16
N GLU A 70 4.77 -2.86 15.40
CA GLU A 70 3.69 -3.23 16.31
C GLU A 70 2.93 -2.01 16.81
N GLN A 71 3.66 -0.97 17.26
CA GLN A 71 3.09 0.29 17.75
C GLN A 71 2.13 0.90 16.71
N TYR A 72 2.61 1.03 15.47
CA TYR A 72 1.87 1.60 14.35
C TYR A 72 1.10 0.58 13.52
N ARG A 73 0.86 -0.63 14.05
CA ARG A 73 0.09 -1.65 13.33
C ARG A 73 -1.30 -1.13 13.00
N HIS A 74 -1.68 -1.28 11.73
CA HIS A 74 -2.97 -0.82 11.21
C HIS A 74 -4.14 -1.42 12.03
N PRO A 75 -5.15 -0.63 12.42
CA PRO A 75 -6.31 -1.09 13.19
C PRO A 75 -6.99 -2.34 12.62
N PHE A 76 -7.22 -2.41 11.30
CA PHE A 76 -7.74 -3.64 10.66
C PHE A 76 -6.87 -4.87 10.90
N TRP A 77 -5.54 -4.72 10.89
CA TRP A 77 -4.64 -5.83 11.16
C TRP A 77 -4.62 -6.18 12.66
N LYS A 78 -4.83 -5.22 13.56
CA LYS A 78 -5.02 -5.50 14.99
C LYS A 78 -6.31 -6.30 15.23
N ALA A 79 -7.40 -5.91 14.57
CA ALA A 79 -8.71 -6.55 14.74
C ALA A 79 -8.76 -7.95 14.09
N ALA A 80 -8.32 -8.08 12.84
CA ALA A 80 -8.54 -9.28 12.04
C ALA A 80 -7.26 -10.03 11.65
N GLY A 81 -6.07 -9.54 12.03
CA GLY A 81 -4.79 -10.09 11.55
C GLY A 81 -4.53 -11.54 11.95
N GLU A 82 -4.97 -11.98 13.13
CA GLU A 82 -4.82 -13.39 13.53
C GLU A 82 -5.73 -14.32 12.72
N ILE A 83 -6.98 -13.89 12.45
CA ILE A 83 -7.89 -14.62 11.55
C ILE A 83 -7.29 -14.65 10.14
N ALA A 84 -6.77 -13.52 9.67
CA ALA A 84 -6.16 -13.39 8.34
C ALA A 84 -4.98 -14.35 8.15
N LYS A 85 -4.11 -14.47 9.14
CA LYS A 85 -2.98 -15.42 9.11
C LYS A 85 -3.45 -16.87 9.05
N LYS A 86 -4.50 -17.22 9.81
CA LYS A 86 -5.06 -18.58 9.83
C LYS A 86 -5.72 -18.97 8.51
N VAL A 87 -6.53 -18.08 7.95
CA VAL A 87 -7.21 -18.30 6.65
C VAL A 87 -6.19 -18.30 5.50
N GLY A 88 -5.16 -17.45 5.58
CA GLY A 88 -4.09 -17.38 4.61
C GLY A 88 -4.39 -16.44 3.43
N GLY A 89 -3.72 -16.70 2.30
CA GLY A 89 -3.69 -15.80 1.13
C GLY A 89 -2.60 -14.73 1.26
N HIS A 90 -1.43 -15.00 0.65
CA HIS A 90 -0.25 -14.12 0.68
C HIS A 90 0.12 -13.58 2.09
N GLY A 91 0.00 -14.40 3.13
CA GLY A 91 0.27 -14.01 4.52
C GLY A 91 -0.90 -13.31 5.23
N GLY A 92 -2.11 -13.39 4.68
CA GLY A 92 -3.36 -12.86 5.23
C GLY A 92 -3.85 -11.57 4.55
N MET A 93 -3.08 -10.98 3.65
CA MET A 93 -3.50 -9.73 2.98
C MET A 93 -4.74 -9.92 2.10
N ASP A 94 -4.87 -11.08 1.46
CA ASP A 94 -6.04 -11.39 0.61
C ASP A 94 -7.31 -11.44 1.46
N PHE A 95 -7.24 -12.09 2.62
CA PHE A 95 -8.36 -12.15 3.55
C PHE A 95 -8.78 -10.75 4.03
N ILE A 96 -7.82 -9.91 4.44
CA ILE A 96 -8.12 -8.53 4.87
C ILE A 96 -8.79 -7.74 3.74
N MET A 97 -8.31 -7.88 2.51
CA MET A 97 -8.90 -7.22 1.34
C MET A 97 -10.36 -7.66 1.15
N TYR A 98 -10.65 -8.97 1.15
CA TYR A 98 -12.01 -9.48 0.98
C TYR A 98 -12.94 -9.14 2.14
N LEU A 99 -12.44 -9.23 3.37
CA LEU A 99 -13.18 -8.85 4.57
C LEU A 99 -13.64 -7.40 4.48
N ARG A 100 -12.73 -6.50 4.12
CA ARG A 100 -13.03 -5.07 4.01
C ARG A 100 -14.00 -4.78 2.87
N TRP A 101 -13.83 -5.45 1.72
CA TRP A 101 -14.76 -5.34 0.60
C TRP A 101 -16.18 -5.79 0.97
N ALA A 102 -16.32 -6.96 1.60
CA ALA A 102 -17.60 -7.46 2.07
C ALA A 102 -18.25 -6.53 3.10
N TYR A 103 -17.44 -5.98 4.02
CA TYR A 103 -17.93 -5.01 5.01
C TYR A 103 -18.49 -3.76 4.35
N CYS A 104 -17.78 -3.16 3.39
CA CYS A 104 -18.27 -1.96 2.73
C CYS A 104 -19.62 -2.21 2.02
N LEU A 105 -19.74 -3.34 1.32
CA LEU A 105 -20.99 -3.70 0.62
C LEU A 105 -22.16 -3.93 1.57
N GLN A 106 -21.95 -4.62 2.69
CA GLN A 106 -23.00 -4.89 3.68
C GLN A 106 -23.46 -3.63 4.43
N ASN A 107 -22.63 -2.59 4.46
CA ASN A 107 -22.88 -1.37 5.22
C ASN A 107 -23.17 -0.14 4.35
N GLY A 108 -23.17 -0.29 3.02
CA GLY A 108 -23.36 0.84 2.11
C GLY A 108 -22.24 1.88 2.20
N LEU A 109 -21.02 1.46 2.52
CA LEU A 109 -19.84 2.31 2.60
C LEU A 109 -19.11 2.36 1.25
N PRO A 110 -18.37 3.45 0.95
CA PRO A 110 -17.47 3.46 -0.19
C PRO A 110 -16.39 2.38 -0.04
N LEU A 111 -15.90 1.87 -1.18
CA LEU A 111 -14.74 0.99 -1.19
C LEU A 111 -13.46 1.79 -0.92
N ASP A 112 -12.48 1.16 -0.29
CA ASP A 112 -11.19 1.79 0.04
C ASP A 112 -10.36 2.15 -1.22
N THR A 113 -10.62 1.45 -2.33
CA THR A 113 -10.09 1.75 -3.67
C THR A 113 -11.28 1.82 -4.62
N ASP A 114 -11.47 2.96 -5.29
CA ASP A 114 -12.60 3.16 -6.18
C ASP A 114 -12.28 2.87 -7.66
N VAL A 115 -13.25 3.12 -8.54
CA VAL A 115 -13.11 2.88 -9.98
C VAL A 115 -12.08 3.81 -10.64
N TYR A 116 -11.88 5.02 -10.12
CA TYR A 116 -10.93 5.99 -10.65
C TYR A 116 -9.51 5.63 -10.25
N ASP A 117 -9.31 5.13 -9.03
CA ASP A 117 -8.04 4.55 -8.60
C ASP A 117 -7.65 3.37 -9.50
N LEU A 118 -8.59 2.44 -9.71
CA LEU A 118 -8.37 1.28 -10.58
C LEU A 118 -8.02 1.71 -12.01
N ALA A 119 -8.80 2.63 -12.60
CA ALA A 119 -8.54 3.14 -13.95
C ALA A 119 -7.15 3.80 -14.04
N THR A 120 -6.75 4.57 -13.01
CA THR A 120 -5.44 5.21 -12.93
C THR A 120 -4.32 4.18 -12.90
N TYR A 121 -4.39 3.19 -12.00
CA TYR A 121 -3.34 2.16 -11.88
C TYR A 121 -3.25 1.29 -13.13
N SER A 122 -4.39 0.85 -13.68
CA SER A 122 -4.43 0.02 -14.88
C SER A 122 -3.90 0.78 -16.11
N SER A 123 -4.10 2.09 -16.19
CA SER A 123 -3.62 2.90 -17.33
C SER A 123 -2.10 2.92 -17.47
N ILE A 124 -1.36 2.62 -16.40
CA ILE A 124 0.11 2.56 -16.42
C ILE A 124 0.61 1.59 -17.50
N VAL A 125 -0.07 0.46 -17.71
CA VAL A 125 0.32 -0.53 -18.72
C VAL A 125 0.35 0.11 -20.11
N GLY A 126 -0.78 0.67 -20.57
CA GLY A 126 -0.89 1.29 -21.89
C GLY A 126 -0.04 2.55 -22.04
N LEU A 127 0.06 3.39 -20.99
CA LEU A 127 0.89 4.59 -21.02
C LEU A 127 2.39 4.24 -21.10
N SER A 128 2.82 3.20 -20.39
CA SER A 128 4.22 2.75 -20.42
C SER A 128 4.60 2.19 -21.79
N GLU A 129 3.71 1.41 -22.42
CA GLU A 129 3.92 0.91 -23.79
C GLU A 129 4.02 2.05 -24.80
N LYS A 130 3.07 3.01 -24.73
CA LYS A 130 3.09 4.22 -25.58
C LYS A 130 4.39 5.00 -25.40
N SER A 131 4.85 5.17 -24.17
CA SER A 131 6.11 5.85 -23.86
C SER A 131 7.29 5.13 -24.49
N VAL A 132 7.44 3.83 -24.27
CA VAL A 132 8.54 3.01 -24.83
C VAL A 132 8.56 3.08 -26.35
N ASN A 133 7.40 2.92 -27.01
CA ASN A 133 7.29 3.00 -28.47
C ASN A 133 7.61 4.41 -29.02
N ALA A 134 7.53 5.44 -28.18
CA ALA A 134 7.88 6.82 -28.50
C ALA A 134 9.29 7.22 -28.01
N ARG A 135 10.24 6.27 -27.92
CA ARG A 135 11.61 6.48 -27.42
C ARG A 135 11.63 7.02 -25.98
N SER A 136 10.77 6.46 -25.13
CA SER A 136 10.63 6.83 -23.71
C SER A 136 10.19 8.27 -23.49
N ALA A 137 9.43 8.85 -24.43
CA ALA A 137 8.82 10.17 -24.23
C ALA A 137 7.81 10.16 -23.08
N ALA A 138 7.66 11.29 -22.39
CA ALA A 138 6.66 11.43 -21.34
C ALA A 138 5.24 11.27 -21.90
N ALA A 139 4.35 10.65 -21.12
CA ALA A 139 2.95 10.49 -21.45
C ALA A 139 2.10 10.97 -20.26
N ASP A 140 1.11 11.80 -20.54
CA ASP A 140 0.20 12.32 -19.52
C ASP A 140 -0.84 11.26 -19.11
N PHE A 141 -1.15 11.23 -17.82
CA PHE A 141 -2.26 10.44 -17.31
C PHE A 141 -3.58 11.12 -17.65
N PRO A 142 -4.58 10.37 -18.15
CA PRO A 142 -5.95 10.88 -18.21
C PRO A 142 -6.48 11.17 -16.81
N ASP A 143 -7.16 12.31 -16.64
CA ASP A 143 -7.90 12.59 -15.42
C ASP A 143 -9.26 11.87 -15.47
N TYR A 144 -9.29 10.63 -14.98
CA TYR A 144 -10.50 9.82 -14.92
C TYR A 144 -11.58 10.42 -14.00
N THR A 145 -11.21 11.27 -13.05
CA THR A 145 -12.13 11.94 -12.13
C THR A 145 -12.70 13.25 -12.69
N ARG A 146 -12.19 13.72 -13.84
CA ARG A 146 -12.55 15.01 -14.46
C ARG A 146 -12.45 16.18 -13.49
N GLY A 147 -11.38 16.22 -12.71
CA GLY A 147 -11.10 17.24 -11.69
C GLY A 147 -11.62 16.91 -10.29
N GLY A 148 -12.40 15.84 -10.12
CA GLY A 148 -12.95 15.41 -8.82
C GLY A 148 -11.87 15.08 -7.78
N TRP A 149 -10.68 14.65 -8.21
CA TRP A 149 -9.54 14.37 -7.33
C TRP A 149 -9.13 15.57 -6.45
N LYS A 150 -9.43 16.80 -6.86
CA LYS A 150 -9.07 18.02 -6.11
C LYS A 150 -9.86 18.19 -4.83
N THR A 151 -11.05 17.61 -4.76
CA THR A 151 -11.96 17.66 -3.60
C THR A 151 -12.20 16.28 -3.00
N ALA A 152 -11.59 15.23 -3.57
CA ALA A 152 -11.67 13.89 -3.03
C ALA A 152 -11.04 13.86 -1.63
N LEU A 153 -11.76 13.26 -0.69
CA LEU A 153 -11.22 13.02 0.64
C LEU A 153 -10.28 11.81 0.58
N PRO A 154 -9.15 11.84 1.29
CA PRO A 154 -8.29 10.68 1.39
C PRO A 154 -9.03 9.54 2.09
N PHE A 155 -8.65 8.31 1.78
CA PHE A 155 -9.07 7.14 2.55
C PHE A 155 -8.84 7.37 4.05
N THR A 156 -9.86 7.10 4.87
CA THR A 156 -9.78 7.12 6.32
C THR A 156 -9.79 5.71 6.88
N VAL A 157 -9.05 5.51 7.97
CA VAL A 157 -9.08 4.24 8.69
C VAL A 157 -10.30 4.24 9.60
N ASP A 158 -11.39 3.63 9.13
CA ASP A 158 -12.56 3.39 9.96
C ASP A 158 -12.37 2.13 10.82
N GLU A 159 -13.19 1.95 11.86
CA GLU A 159 -13.25 0.68 12.59
C GLU A 159 -14.08 -0.35 11.84
N ILE A 160 -13.69 -1.63 11.95
CA ILE A 160 -14.47 -2.76 11.42
C ILE A 160 -15.13 -3.51 12.58
N ASP A 161 -16.45 -3.64 12.55
CA ASP A 161 -17.18 -4.48 13.50
C ASP A 161 -17.19 -5.93 13.01
N LEU A 162 -16.30 -6.74 13.58
CA LEU A 162 -16.16 -8.15 13.24
C LEU A 162 -17.37 -9.00 13.65
N ASN A 163 -18.22 -8.53 14.56
CA ASN A 163 -19.40 -9.28 15.01
C ASN A 163 -20.47 -9.41 13.90
N ARG A 164 -20.35 -8.65 12.82
CA ARG A 164 -21.22 -8.76 11.64
C ARG A 164 -20.88 -9.94 10.74
N PHE A 165 -19.76 -10.61 10.99
CA PHE A 165 -19.31 -11.76 10.21
C PHE A 165 -19.35 -13.02 11.05
N ASP A 166 -19.99 -14.06 10.50
CA ASP A 166 -19.83 -15.41 11.00
C ASP A 166 -18.62 -16.05 10.31
N PHE A 167 -17.49 -16.08 11.01
CA PHE A 167 -16.28 -16.74 10.53
C PHE A 167 -16.33 -18.27 10.71
N GLY A 168 -17.40 -18.82 11.30
CA GLY A 168 -17.56 -20.23 11.61
C GLY A 168 -16.68 -20.69 12.77
N ALA A 169 -17.10 -21.76 13.46
CA ALA A 169 -16.40 -22.31 14.63
C ALA A 169 -14.97 -22.83 14.35
N GLY A 170 -14.58 -22.95 13.07
CA GLY A 170 -13.26 -23.42 12.63
C GLY A 170 -12.23 -22.31 12.36
N ALA A 171 -12.65 -21.07 12.06
CA ALA A 171 -11.70 -19.98 11.79
C ALA A 171 -11.16 -19.33 13.08
N LEU A 172 -11.90 -19.45 14.18
CA LEU A 172 -11.57 -18.86 15.48
C LEU A 172 -10.89 -19.83 16.45
N LYS A 173 -10.96 -21.15 16.24
CA LYS A 173 -10.23 -22.11 17.07
C LYS A 173 -8.74 -22.07 16.78
N GLY A 174 -7.98 -21.60 17.76
CA GLY A 174 -6.54 -21.77 17.93
C GLY A 174 -6.26 -21.80 19.42
#